data_AF-R5KX34-F1
#
_entry.id   AF-R5KX34-F1
#
_cell.length_a   1.000
_cell.length_b   1.000
_cell.length_c   1.000
_cell.angle_alpha   90.00
_cell.angle_beta   90.00
_cell.angle_gamma   90.00
#
_symmetry.space_group_name_H-M   'P 1'
#
loop_
_entity.id
_entity.type
_entity.pdbx_description
1 polymer ?
#
loop_
_entity_poly.entity_id
_entity_poly.type
_entity_poly.pdbx_seq_one_letter_code
_entity_poly.pdbx_strand_id
1 'polypeptide(L)'
;MANKQYKTEITLEDGTMATAFAPTIVSASRSTDIPAFYADWFFHRLNVGYSTWRNPFNGVKSHVSYQNTRFIVFWSKIPPRSCHASTRWRRKA
;
A
#
# COMPACT_ATOMS: atom_id res chain seq x y z
N MET A 1 5.62 -10.37 23.21
CA MET A 1 5.32 -8.92 23.29
C MET A 1 4.03 -8.69 22.52
N ALA A 2 2.98 -8.17 23.17
CA ALA A 2 1.67 -8.03 22.54
C ALA A 2 1.74 -6.98 21.41
N ASN A 3 1.42 -7.36 20.18
CA ASN A 3 1.19 -6.42 19.08
C ASN A 3 -0.06 -5.61 19.40
N LYS A 4 0.10 -4.46 20.07
CA LYS A 4 -0.98 -3.53 20.33
C LYS A 4 -1.41 -2.94 18.98
N GLN A 5 -2.49 -3.47 18.41
CA GLN A 5 -3.13 -2.89 17.24
C GLN A 5 -3.77 -1.57 17.67
N TYR A 6 -3.15 -0.46 17.33
CA TYR A 6 -3.71 0.86 17.57
C TYR A 6 -4.91 1.04 16.64
N LYS A 7 -6.12 1.09 17.23
CA LYS A 7 -7.34 1.46 16.51
C LYS A 7 -7.60 2.94 16.77
N THR A 8 -8.06 3.64 15.74
CA THR A 8 -8.38 5.06 15.78
C THR A 8 -9.64 5.30 14.97
N GLU A 9 -10.36 6.35 15.29
CA GLU A 9 -11.52 6.78 14.51
C GLU A 9 -11.08 7.80 13.47
N ILE A 10 -11.42 7.56 12.21
CA ILE A 10 -11.12 8.47 11.11
C ILE A 10 -12.41 8.91 10.43
N THR A 11 -12.37 10.11 9.87
CA THR A 11 -13.41 10.61 8.96
C THR A 11 -13.07 10.15 7.56
N LEU A 12 -13.98 9.38 6.96
CA LEU A 12 -13.90 9.02 5.56
C LEU A 12 -14.33 10.22 4.70
N GLU A 13 -13.92 10.23 3.44
CA GLU A 13 -14.32 11.22 2.43
C GLU A 13 -15.85 11.35 2.29
N ASP A 14 -16.59 10.27 2.56
CA ASP A 14 -18.06 10.26 2.54
C ASP A 14 -18.69 10.93 3.79
N GLY A 15 -17.88 11.51 4.68
CA GLY A 15 -18.33 12.12 5.94
C GLY A 15 -18.68 11.11 7.05
N THR A 16 -18.52 9.81 6.79
CA THR A 16 -18.79 8.75 7.77
C THR A 16 -17.60 8.52 8.70
N MET A 17 -17.90 8.18 9.96
CA MET A 17 -16.88 7.75 10.93
C MET A 17 -16.59 6.26 10.71
N ALA A 18 -15.31 5.90 10.63
CA ALA A 18 -14.89 4.51 10.56
C ALA A 18 -13.71 4.22 11.47
N THR A 19 -13.70 3.01 12.04
CA THR A 19 -12.55 2.52 12.80
C THR A 19 -11.45 2.09 11.84
N ALA A 20 -10.27 2.68 12.00
CA ALA A 20 -9.08 2.37 11.24
C ALA A 20 -7.95 1.85 12.14
N PHE A 21 -7.06 1.07 11.55
CA PHE A 21 -5.81 0.66 12.18
C PHE A 21 -4.72 1.70 11.92
N ALA A 22 -4.01 2.11 12.95
CA ALA A 22 -2.91 3.09 12.88
C ALA A 22 -1.57 2.43 13.28
N PRO A 23 -1.01 1.53 12.46
CA PRO A 23 0.24 0.86 12.78
C PRO A 23 1.45 1.79 12.66
N THR A 24 2.49 1.51 13.46
CA THR A 24 3.77 2.22 13.37
C THR A 24 4.54 1.88 12.09
N ILE A 25 4.41 0.65 11.60
CA ILE A 25 5.05 0.18 10.37
C ILE A 25 3.97 -0.39 9.45
N VAL A 26 3.94 0.08 8.21
CA VAL A 26 3.06 -0.47 7.17
C VAL A 26 3.91 -1.30 6.20
N SER A 27 3.56 -2.57 6.02
CA SER A 27 4.16 -3.43 5.01
C SER A 27 3.17 -3.67 3.86
N ALA A 28 3.61 -3.39 2.62
CA ALA A 28 2.81 -3.56 1.42
C ALA A 28 3.52 -4.50 0.45
N SER A 29 2.96 -5.69 0.21
CA SER A 29 3.62 -6.74 -0.61
C SER A 29 2.73 -7.54 -1.54
N ARG A 30 1.41 -7.62 -1.28
CA ARG A 30 0.61 -8.74 -1.79
C ARG A 30 -0.11 -8.51 -3.12
N SER A 31 -0.17 -7.30 -3.68
CA SER A 31 -0.97 -7.08 -4.90
C SER A 31 -0.62 -5.86 -5.75
N THR A 32 0.28 -4.98 -5.31
CA THR A 32 0.54 -3.71 -5.98
C THR A 32 2.00 -3.31 -5.82
N ASP A 33 2.71 -3.17 -6.94
CA ASP A 33 3.99 -2.46 -6.98
C ASP A 33 3.72 -0.96 -6.86
N ILE A 34 3.40 -0.52 -5.64
CA ILE A 34 2.96 0.85 -5.34
C ILE A 34 3.96 1.89 -5.89
N PRO A 35 5.27 1.79 -5.64
CA PRO A 35 6.20 2.81 -6.13
C PRO A 35 6.38 2.82 -7.65
N ALA A 36 6.13 1.70 -8.35
CA ALA A 36 6.39 1.61 -9.79
C ALA A 36 5.19 2.03 -10.64
N PHE A 37 3.96 1.79 -10.18
CA PHE A 37 2.75 2.03 -10.98
C PHE A 37 1.70 2.92 -10.32
N TYR A 38 1.79 3.12 -8.99
CA TYR A 38 0.76 3.82 -8.21
C TYR A 38 1.36 4.85 -7.24
N ALA A 39 2.54 5.39 -7.55
CA ALA A 39 3.23 6.34 -6.68
C ALA A 39 2.38 7.60 -6.45
N ASP A 40 1.84 8.19 -7.53
CA ASP A 40 1.02 9.40 -7.45
C ASP A 40 -0.24 9.19 -6.61
N TRP A 41 -0.94 8.08 -6.86
CA TRP A 41 -2.09 7.68 -6.05
C TRP A 41 -1.71 7.52 -4.58
N PHE A 42 -0.58 6.89 -4.31
CA PHE A 42 -0.14 6.62 -2.94
C PHE A 42 0.25 7.90 -2.20
N PHE A 43 0.98 8.82 -2.84
CA PHE A 43 1.29 10.13 -2.26
C PHE A 43 0.02 10.94 -2.00
N HIS A 44 -0.96 10.87 -2.89
CA HIS A 44 -2.27 11.46 -2.65
C HIS A 44 -2.94 10.85 -1.40
N ARG A 45 -2.97 9.52 -1.26
CA ARG A 45 -3.52 8.86 -0.07
C ARG A 45 -2.75 9.18 1.21
N LEU A 46 -1.43 9.36 1.13
CA LEU A 46 -0.62 9.80 2.26
C LEU A 46 -1.01 11.22 2.71
N ASN A 47 -1.29 12.12 1.76
CA ASN A 47 -1.76 13.48 2.07
C ASN A 47 -3.15 13.45 2.72
N VAL A 48 -4.06 12.61 2.20
CA VAL A 48 -5.39 12.39 2.81
C VAL A 48 -5.28 11.76 4.21
N GLY A 49 -4.23 10.98 4.49
CA GLY A 49 -3.92 10.45 5.83
C GLY A 49 -4.49 9.06 6.13
N TYR A 50 -5.18 8.43 5.19
CA TYR A 50 -5.62 7.04 5.31
C TYR A 50 -5.75 6.32 3.98
N SER A 51 -5.74 4.99 4.00
CA SER A 51 -6.06 4.13 2.86
C SER A 51 -7.08 3.08 3.23
N THR A 52 -7.95 2.77 2.26
CA THR A 52 -8.93 1.70 2.39
C THR A 52 -8.48 0.52 1.56
N TRP A 53 -8.41 -0.65 2.17
CA TRP A 53 -8.14 -1.91 1.48
C TRP A 53 -9.35 -2.82 1.59
N ARG A 54 -9.71 -3.47 0.47
CA ARG A 54 -10.74 -4.50 0.44
C ARG A 54 -10.07 -5.86 0.33
N ASN A 55 -10.32 -6.72 1.30
CA ASN A 55 -9.79 -8.08 1.25
C ASN A 55 -10.51 -8.87 0.13
N PRO A 56 -9.79 -9.41 -0.87
CA PRO A 56 -10.42 -10.12 -2.00
C PRO A 56 -11.14 -11.40 -1.58
N PHE A 57 -10.75 -12.03 -0.46
CA PHE A 57 -11.31 -13.33 -0.05
C PHE A 57 -12.68 -13.22 0.64
N ASN A 58 -12.90 -12.17 1.43
CA ASN A 58 -14.13 -11.99 2.20
C ASN A 58 -14.87 -10.67 1.87
N GLY A 59 -14.31 -9.83 1.02
CA GLY A 59 -14.89 -8.55 0.61
C GLY A 59 -14.91 -7.48 1.70
N VAL A 60 -14.38 -7.75 2.89
CA VAL A 60 -14.40 -6.83 4.04
C VAL A 60 -13.47 -5.65 3.78
N LYS A 61 -13.96 -4.44 4.04
CA LYS A 61 -13.17 -3.20 3.99
C LYS A 61 -12.39 -3.04 5.29
N SER A 62 -11.10 -2.77 5.17
CA SER A 62 -10.21 -2.44 6.27
C SER A 62 -9.61 -1.06 6.02
N HIS A 63 -9.68 -0.19 7.02
CA HIS A 63 -9.10 1.14 6.95
C HIS A 63 -7.76 1.16 7.68
N VAL A 64 -6.75 1.76 7.04
CA VAL A 64 -5.42 1.95 7.60
C VAL A 64 -5.14 3.45 7.64
N SER A 65 -5.00 3.99 8.84
CA SER A 65 -4.61 5.38 9.10
C SER A 65 -3.09 5.49 9.14
N TYR A 66 -2.57 6.57 8.56
CA TYR A 66 -1.13 6.86 8.54
C TYR A 66 -0.68 7.75 9.71
N GLN A 67 -1.59 8.15 10.60
CA GLN A 67 -1.31 9.09 11.70
C GLN A 67 -0.11 8.69 12.57
N ASN A 68 0.06 7.40 12.86
CA ASN A 68 1.17 6.88 13.67
C ASN A 68 2.24 6.16 12.84
N THR A 69 2.13 6.15 11.52
CA THR A 69 3.04 5.41 10.66
C THR A 69 4.37 6.15 10.53
N ARG A 70 5.46 5.47 10.86
CA ARG A 70 6.83 6.00 10.76
C ARG A 70 7.59 5.47 9.56
N PHE A 71 7.35 4.20 9.21
CA PHE A 71 8.03 3.53 8.13
C PHE A 71 7.04 2.75 7.27
N ILE A 72 7.28 2.78 5.96
CA ILE A 72 6.50 2.04 4.98
C ILE A 72 7.48 1.18 4.18
N VAL A 73 7.26 -0.13 4.21
CA VAL A 73 8.11 -1.11 3.54
C VAL A 73 7.36 -1.63 2.32
N PHE A 74 7.89 -1.30 1.14
CA PHE A 74 7.39 -1.83 -0.12
C PHE A 74 8.15 -3.09 -0.49
N TRP A 75 7.39 -4.13 -0.82
CA TRP A 75 7.95 -5.35 -1.37
C TRP A 75 7.53 -5.44 -2.82
N SER A 76 8.54 -5.48 -3.70
CA SER A 76 8.32 -5.69 -5.13
C SER A 76 8.76 -7.10 -5.49
N LYS A 77 7.94 -7.79 -6.29
CA LYS A 77 8.35 -9.03 -6.95
C LYS A 77 8.32 -8.77 -8.44
N ILE A 78 9.49 -8.48 -9.00
CA ILE A 78 9.67 -8.51 -10.45
C ILE A 78 9.67 -10.00 -10.84
N PRO A 79 8.69 -10.49 -11.63
CA PRO A 79 8.75 -11.86 -12.10
C PRO A 79 10.02 -12.00 -12.95
N PRO A 80 10.86 -13.03 -12.73
CA PRO A 80 11.95 -13.32 -13.63
C PRO A 80 11.33 -13.54 -15.01
N ARG A 81 11.71 -12.68 -15.96
CA ARG A 81 11.40 -12.89 -17.39
C ARG A 81 11.75 -14.34 -17.68
N SER A 82 10.80 -15.15 -18.14
CA SER A 82 11.19 -16.44 -18.69
C SER A 82 12.19 -16.14 -19.80
N CYS A 83 13.37 -16.74 -19.67
CA CYS A 83 14.46 -16.57 -20.60
C CYS A 83 13.99 -17.09 -21.97
N HIS A 84 13.54 -16.17 -22.83
CA HIS A 84 13.75 -16.27 -24.26
C HIS A 84 14.66 -15.09 -24.63
N ALA A 85 15.94 -15.41 -24.74
CA ALA A 85 16.93 -14.53 -25.29
C ALA A 85 16.52 -14.16 -26.73
N SER A 86 16.25 -12.88 -26.96
CA SER A 86 16.73 -12.26 -28.18
C SER A 86 17.25 -10.88 -27.85
N THR A 87 18.58 -10.79 -27.89
CA THR A 87 19.37 -9.58 -27.96
C THR A 87 18.74 -8.60 -28.95
N ARG A 88 18.25 -7.45 -28.49
CA ARG A 88 18.07 -6.28 -29.38
C ARG A 88 18.07 -4.96 -28.62
N TRP A 89 19.14 -4.19 -28.91
CA TRP A 89 19.32 -2.74 -28.73
C TRP A 89 19.39 -2.28 -27.27
N ARG A 90 20.59 -2.17 -26.66
CA ARG A 90 21.70 -1.28 -27.03
C ARG A 90 21.19 0.13 -27.34
N ARG A 91 21.44 1.03 -26.38
CA ARG A 91 21.68 2.48 -26.50
C ARG A 91 21.07 3.17 -27.73
N LYS A 92 20.16 4.13 -27.49
CA LYS A 92 20.23 5.38 -28.25
C LYS A 92 21.36 6.22 -27.66
N ALA A 93 22.54 6.02 -28.23
CA ALA A 93 23.65 6.95 -28.45
C ALA A 93 24.66 6.19 -29.31
#